data_AF-A0A1H9UB80-F1
#
_entry.id   AF-A0A1H9UB80-F1
#
_cell.length_a   1.000
_cell.length_b   1.000
_cell.length_c   1.000
_cell.angle_alpha   90.00
_cell.angle_beta   90.00
_cell.angle_gamma   90.00
#
_symmetry.space_group_name_H-M   'P 1'
#
loop_
_entity.id
_entity.type
_entity.pdbx_description
1 polymer ?
#
loop_
_entity_poly.entity_id
_entity_poly.type
_entity_poly.pdbx_seq_one_letter_code
_entity_poly.pdbx_strand_id
1 'polypeptide(L)'
;MKNKKKKLTKLLVFLGIFVLGFVLVGCNGQKNKNSKVRSKRKATSKKATKMKVYVDVNEKNNWESEGKKFTQYDFSIHNDENIDIANWEINLKKKDLKLEQNWNVNIEAKLDQYCLKPTNYNKVVSSKGVQQDIGIIFSTLSDEKVDVSFIEVTFSDGQSVIIRGLGNKNDSDKESGKDDSDNKTEKSAANKTEKKQIITNQGKATVPTGRLHVQGTKLVDSTGKVVQLKGVSTHGIAWYPDYINPDALKTLKEDWNANVFRIAMYTNEYGGYCNGGDKEKLKKLVEDGVKYATENGMYVIIDWHILSDSNPNTNKGEAIKFFDEMSKKYKDNENVLYEICNEPQNSDWNSVIKPYASDVVKTIRANDQNAVILVGTNTWSQDVDQVIGNQLEDKNVMYVLHFYAGTHHDNIRNKLTKAISSGVPVFVSECSITDASGNGAIDYDSANKWLKLLNENDISFIAWSLSNKDESSALIKPSCSKKSGWSDDDLSETGKWFKKAISGR
;
A
#
# COMPACT_ATOMS: atom_id res chain seq x y z
N MET A 1 -31.34 65.07 -18.51
CA MET A 1 -30.17 65.97 -18.71
C MET A 1 -30.52 67.30 -18.04
N LYS A 2 -29.85 67.87 -17.03
CA LYS A 2 -28.45 67.94 -16.61
C LYS A 2 -28.38 68.39 -15.12
N ASN A 3 -27.36 67.92 -14.38
CA ASN A 3 -26.53 68.60 -13.36
C ASN A 3 -27.18 69.58 -12.34
N LYS A 4 -26.92 69.58 -11.03
CA LYS A 4 -25.61 69.53 -10.32
C LYS A 4 -25.83 69.56 -8.79
N LYS A 5 -24.84 69.01 -8.05
CA LYS A 5 -24.36 69.36 -6.68
C LYS A 5 -25.19 68.99 -5.42
N LYS A 6 -24.59 68.14 -4.57
CA LYS A 6 -24.63 68.26 -3.09
C LYS A 6 -23.31 67.81 -2.45
N LYS A 7 -22.86 68.60 -1.46
CA LYS A 7 -21.71 68.45 -0.52
C LYS A 7 -22.02 67.35 0.53
N LEU A 8 -21.08 66.47 0.93
CA LEU A 8 -19.92 66.57 1.87
C LEU A 8 -20.27 66.36 3.37
N THR A 9 -19.82 65.25 3.99
CA THR A 9 -19.13 65.16 5.32
C THR A 9 -18.68 63.70 5.59
N LYS A 10 -17.36 63.43 5.60
CA LYS A 10 -16.43 63.14 6.72
C LYS A 10 -16.49 61.72 7.32
N LEU A 11 -15.35 61.02 7.16
CA LEU A 11 -14.97 59.71 7.70
C LEU A 11 -14.03 59.93 8.91
N LEU A 12 -14.16 59.13 9.96
CA LEU A 12 -13.30 59.13 11.15
C LEU A 12 -12.89 57.68 11.49
N VAL A 13 -11.60 57.50 11.75
CA VAL A 13 -10.89 56.26 12.09
C VAL A 13 -10.98 56.02 13.60
N PHE A 14 -11.16 54.76 14.03
CA PHE A 14 -10.84 54.34 15.40
C PHE A 14 -10.20 52.94 15.42
N LEU A 15 -9.09 52.86 16.15
CA LEU A 15 -8.32 51.66 16.50
C LEU A 15 -8.96 51.02 17.74
N GLY A 16 -9.12 49.70 17.77
CA GLY A 16 -9.68 48.96 18.92
C GLY A 16 -8.90 47.69 19.22
N ILE A 17 -8.21 47.69 20.37
CA ILE A 17 -7.54 46.55 21.01
C ILE A 17 -8.59 45.61 21.60
N PHE A 18 -8.48 44.29 21.40
CA PHE A 18 -9.26 43.30 22.15
C PHE A 18 -8.34 42.32 22.89
N VAL A 19 -8.47 42.35 24.22
CA VAL A 19 -7.93 41.40 25.19
C VAL A 19 -9.01 40.36 25.45
N LEU A 20 -8.70 39.06 25.33
CA LEU A 20 -9.60 37.97 25.73
C LEU A 20 -9.28 37.55 27.17
N GLY A 21 -10.21 37.82 28.09
CA GLY A 21 -10.22 37.30 29.45
C GLY A 21 -10.95 35.96 29.53
N PHE A 22 -10.31 34.96 30.14
CA PHE A 22 -10.93 33.69 30.53
C PHE A 22 -11.81 33.88 31.76
N VAL A 23 -13.08 33.47 31.67
CA VAL A 23 -14.01 33.37 32.79
C VAL A 23 -13.93 31.95 33.38
N LEU A 24 -13.50 31.87 34.63
CA LEU A 24 -13.60 30.72 35.52
C LEU A 24 -14.96 30.79 36.25
N VAL A 25 -15.80 29.77 36.11
CA VAL A 25 -16.91 29.51 37.03
C VAL A 25 -16.70 28.14 37.65
N GLY A 26 -16.53 28.14 38.98
CA GLY A 26 -16.40 26.93 39.78
C GLY A 26 -17.75 26.29 40.08
N CYS A 27 -17.71 25.00 40.43
CA CYS A 27 -18.78 24.35 41.19
C CYS A 27 -18.17 23.58 42.38
N ASN A 28 -18.87 23.74 43.50
CA ASN A 28 -18.51 23.38 44.86
C ASN A 28 -18.19 21.89 45.06
N GLY A 29 -17.17 21.65 45.89
CA GLY A 29 -16.90 20.36 46.50
C GLY A 29 -17.80 20.08 47.70
N GLN A 30 -18.33 18.87 47.76
CA GLN A 30 -18.75 18.23 49.00
C GLN A 30 -17.71 17.21 49.41
N LYS A 31 -17.15 17.42 50.60
CA LYS A 31 -16.20 16.54 51.28
C LYS A 31 -16.89 15.23 51.65
N ASN A 32 -16.33 14.11 51.23
CA ASN A 32 -16.39 12.88 52.02
C ASN A 32 -14.98 12.37 52.28
N LYS A 33 -14.58 12.43 53.55
CA LYS A 33 -13.36 11.80 54.06
C LYS A 33 -13.59 10.29 54.09
N ASN A 34 -12.70 9.51 53.49
CA ASN A 34 -12.27 8.28 54.14
C ASN A 34 -10.85 7.86 53.75
N SER A 35 -10.06 7.69 54.80
CA SER A 35 -8.79 6.95 54.95
C SER A 35 -7.71 7.03 53.86
N LYS A 36 -6.63 7.73 54.24
CA LYS A 36 -5.27 7.58 53.73
C LYS A 36 -4.82 6.10 53.76
N VAL A 37 -4.60 5.49 52.59
CA VAL A 37 -3.54 4.49 52.44
C VAL A 37 -2.38 5.18 51.73
N ARG A 38 -1.44 5.66 52.54
CA ARG A 38 -0.17 6.22 52.06
C ARG A 38 0.74 5.03 51.71
N SER A 39 0.56 4.46 50.52
CA SER A 39 1.59 3.61 49.92
C SER A 39 2.73 4.51 49.46
N LYS A 40 3.82 4.50 50.23
CA LYS A 40 5.11 5.06 49.82
C LYS A 40 5.50 4.41 48.49
N ARG A 41 5.38 5.10 47.35
CA ARG A 41 6.19 4.76 46.17
C ARG A 41 7.64 5.03 46.54
N LYS A 42 8.31 4.00 47.06
CA LYS A 42 9.77 3.92 47.07
C LYS A 42 10.20 4.05 45.63
N ALA A 43 10.84 5.16 45.28
CA ALA A 43 11.77 5.20 44.17
C ALA A 43 12.83 4.15 44.47
N THR A 44 12.66 2.96 43.90
CA THR A 44 13.70 1.96 43.88
C THR A 44 14.53 2.29 42.66
N SER A 45 15.74 2.81 42.90
CA SER A 45 16.80 2.80 41.88
C SER A 45 17.17 1.34 41.64
N LYS A 46 16.35 0.64 40.86
CA LYS A 46 16.80 -0.57 40.19
C LYS A 46 17.91 -0.12 39.23
N LYS A 47 19.10 -0.73 39.37
CA LYS A 47 20.19 -0.66 38.39
C LYS A 47 19.57 -0.64 36.99
N ALA A 48 19.96 0.32 36.17
CA ALA A 48 19.60 0.35 34.77
C ALA A 48 20.06 -0.96 34.13
N THR A 49 19.15 -1.93 34.02
CA THR A 49 19.32 -3.04 33.10
C THR A 49 19.53 -2.39 31.74
N LYS A 50 20.70 -2.63 31.16
CA LYS A 50 21.14 -2.04 29.90
C LYS A 50 20.20 -2.61 28.82
N MET A 51 19.16 -1.86 28.49
CA MET A 51 18.16 -2.30 27.52
C MET A 51 18.79 -2.39 26.14
N LYS A 52 18.44 -3.44 25.40
CA LYS A 52 18.94 -3.75 24.07
C LYS A 52 17.96 -3.23 23.01
N VAL A 53 17.65 -1.94 23.09
CA VAL A 53 16.87 -1.24 22.06
C VAL A 53 17.74 -0.13 21.49
N TYR A 54 17.79 -0.04 20.16
CA TYR A 54 18.60 0.96 19.46
C TYR A 54 17.95 1.37 18.14
N VAL A 55 18.37 2.53 17.64
CA VAL A 55 17.94 3.12 16.38
C VAL A 55 19.13 3.12 15.42
N ASP A 56 18.96 2.56 14.23
CA ASP A 56 19.89 2.75 13.11
C ASP A 56 19.31 3.86 12.20
N VAL A 57 20.19 4.74 11.70
CA VAL A 57 19.82 5.84 10.81
C VAL A 57 20.71 5.77 9.57
N ASN A 58 20.11 5.54 8.42
CA ASN A 58 20.80 5.34 7.16
C ASN A 58 20.48 6.46 6.18
N GLU A 59 21.51 7.10 5.66
CA GLU A 59 21.38 8.04 4.55
C GLU A 59 21.20 7.26 3.24
N LYS A 60 20.07 7.45 2.56
CA LYS A 60 19.74 6.71 1.33
C LYS A 60 20.08 7.48 0.06
N ASN A 61 19.68 8.75 0.00
CA ASN A 61 19.84 9.61 -1.17
C ASN A 61 20.20 11.03 -0.74
N ASN A 62 20.97 11.72 -1.57
CA ASN A 62 21.26 13.15 -1.42
C ASN A 62 21.19 13.86 -2.78
N TRP A 63 20.65 15.06 -2.80
CA TRP A 63 20.64 15.91 -3.99
C TRP A 63 20.60 17.40 -3.61
N GLU A 64 20.89 18.25 -4.58
CA GLU A 64 20.78 19.70 -4.43
C GLU A 64 19.71 20.26 -5.36
N SER A 65 18.91 21.19 -4.86
CA SER A 65 17.93 21.93 -5.65
C SER A 65 17.68 23.30 -5.01
N GLU A 66 17.56 24.34 -5.84
CA GLU A 66 17.26 25.71 -5.38
C GLU A 66 18.21 26.23 -4.27
N GLY A 67 19.48 25.82 -4.30
CA GLY A 67 20.48 26.21 -3.30
C GLY A 67 20.32 25.52 -1.94
N LYS A 68 19.49 24.48 -1.84
CA LYS A 68 19.33 23.64 -0.64
C LYS A 68 19.86 22.23 -0.91
N LYS A 69 20.41 21.62 0.12
CA LYS A 69 20.76 20.20 0.15
C LYS A 69 19.59 19.42 0.71
N PHE A 70 19.24 18.33 0.05
CA PHE A 70 18.20 17.42 0.48
C PHE A 70 18.84 16.08 0.80
N THR A 71 18.42 15.49 1.92
CA THR A 71 18.88 14.17 2.34
C THR A 71 17.69 13.31 2.75
N GLN A 72 17.63 12.12 2.17
CA GLN A 72 16.70 11.07 2.57
C GLN A 72 17.35 10.19 3.65
N TYR A 73 16.68 10.06 4.79
CA TYR A 73 17.07 9.19 5.89
C TYR A 73 16.04 8.09 6.09
N ASP A 74 16.52 6.86 6.25
CA ASP A 74 15.73 5.72 6.70
C ASP A 74 16.14 5.35 8.13
N PHE A 75 15.16 5.29 9.02
CA PHE A 75 15.31 4.89 10.41
C PHE A 75 14.84 3.45 10.59
N SER A 76 15.54 2.69 11.43
CA SER A 76 15.06 1.41 11.95
C SER A 76 15.19 1.35 13.47
N ILE A 77 14.22 0.72 14.13
CA ILE A 77 14.19 0.51 15.57
C ILE A 77 14.36 -0.97 15.82
N HIS A 78 15.44 -1.34 16.48
CA HIS A 78 15.78 -2.71 16.81
C HIS A 78 15.37 -3.00 18.24
N ASN A 79 14.60 -4.07 18.43
CA ASN A 79 14.17 -4.55 19.73
C ASN A 79 14.83 -5.90 20.03
N ASP A 80 16.02 -5.89 20.62
CA ASP A 80 16.70 -7.11 21.06
C ASP A 80 16.25 -7.55 22.47
N GLU A 81 15.17 -6.99 23.02
CA GLU A 81 14.54 -7.48 24.24
C GLU A 81 13.71 -8.75 23.98
N ASN A 82 13.37 -9.46 25.06
CA ASN A 82 12.46 -10.60 25.02
C ASN A 82 10.97 -10.20 25.22
N ILE A 83 10.66 -8.91 25.06
CA ILE A 83 9.33 -8.34 25.26
C ILE A 83 9.01 -7.35 24.14
N ASP A 84 7.75 -7.33 23.69
CA ASP A 84 7.32 -6.43 22.63
C ASP A 84 7.36 -4.96 23.10
N ILE A 85 7.83 -4.07 22.23
CA ILE A 85 7.59 -2.64 22.32
C ILE A 85 6.16 -2.41 21.84
N ALA A 86 5.31 -1.82 22.67
CA ALA A 86 3.92 -1.46 22.37
C ALA A 86 3.73 0.00 21.91
N ASN A 87 4.76 0.83 22.04
CA ASN A 87 4.85 2.18 21.49
C ASN A 87 6.31 2.65 21.43
N TRP A 88 6.64 3.55 20.51
CA TRP A 88 7.95 4.19 20.45
C TRP A 88 7.84 5.67 20.09
N GLU A 89 8.87 6.47 20.33
CA GLU A 89 8.99 7.86 19.90
C GLU A 89 10.47 8.17 19.70
N ILE A 90 10.87 8.66 18.51
CA ILE A 90 12.24 9.11 18.25
C ILE A 90 12.25 10.63 18.27
N ASN A 91 13.16 11.22 19.04
CA ASN A 91 13.31 12.66 19.13
C ASN A 91 14.59 13.10 18.41
N LEU A 92 14.45 13.96 17.40
CA LEU A 92 15.56 14.53 16.63
C LEU A 92 15.76 15.99 17.00
N LYS A 93 17.01 16.45 17.02
CA LYS A 93 17.29 17.90 17.05
C LYS A 93 16.93 18.49 15.68
N LYS A 94 16.16 19.59 15.71
CA LYS A 94 15.70 20.25 14.50
C LYS A 94 16.82 21.01 13.79
N LYS A 95 17.68 21.71 14.54
CA LYS A 95 18.76 22.56 14.00
C LYS A 95 18.23 23.45 12.86
N ASP A 96 18.88 23.48 11.70
CA ASP A 96 18.43 24.14 10.47
C ASP A 96 17.75 23.18 9.48
N LEU A 97 17.50 21.92 9.87
CA LEU A 97 16.79 20.94 9.05
C LEU A 97 15.33 21.35 8.90
N LYS A 98 14.87 21.39 7.65
CA LYS A 98 13.48 21.60 7.28
C LYS A 98 12.89 20.28 6.79
N LEU A 99 11.84 19.82 7.45
CA LEU A 99 11.07 18.66 7.01
C LEU A 99 10.43 18.95 5.64
N GLU A 100 10.69 18.07 4.67
CA GLU A 100 10.08 18.15 3.33
C GLU A 100 9.08 17.02 3.10
N GLN A 101 9.43 15.78 3.46
CA GLN A 101 8.57 14.61 3.33
C GLN A 101 8.83 13.60 4.44
N ASN A 102 7.85 12.74 4.70
CA ASN A 102 7.98 11.59 5.59
C ASN A 102 6.98 10.49 5.19
N TRP A 103 7.35 9.23 5.44
CA TRP A 103 6.47 8.08 5.31
C TRP A 103 6.69 7.10 6.46
N ASN A 104 5.65 6.30 6.75
CA ASN A 104 5.62 5.34 7.86
C ASN A 104 5.94 5.95 9.25
N VAL A 105 5.72 7.26 9.41
CA VAL A 105 5.92 7.97 10.69
C VAL A 105 5.05 9.22 10.73
N ASN A 106 4.53 9.55 11.91
CA ASN A 106 3.88 10.82 12.19
C ASN A 106 4.91 11.78 12.78
N ILE A 107 5.05 13.00 12.24
CA ILE A 107 6.02 13.98 12.76
C ILE A 107 5.32 15.15 13.44
N GLU A 108 5.62 15.35 14.71
CA GLU A 108 5.27 16.55 15.46
C GLU A 108 6.48 17.48 15.52
N ALA A 109 6.39 18.65 14.87
CA ALA A 109 7.44 19.66 14.89
C ALA A 109 7.32 20.57 16.11
N LYS A 110 8.37 20.63 16.92
CA LYS A 110 8.51 21.57 18.05
C LYS A 110 9.50 22.69 17.68
N LEU A 111 9.75 23.61 18.62
CA LEU A 111 10.62 24.76 18.40
C LEU A 111 12.05 24.33 18.03
N ASP A 112 12.61 23.36 18.75
CA ASP A 112 14.00 22.90 18.66
C ASP A 112 14.14 21.41 18.28
N GLN A 113 13.03 20.70 18.11
CA GLN A 113 13.02 19.25 17.91
C GLN A 113 11.96 18.79 16.90
N TYR A 114 12.22 17.64 16.28
CA TYR A 114 11.21 16.82 15.60
C TYR A 114 10.92 15.57 16.43
N CYS A 115 9.64 15.30 16.65
CA CYS A 115 9.17 14.16 17.41
C CYS A 115 8.50 13.17 16.43
N LEU A 116 9.17 12.07 16.19
CA LEU A 116 8.76 10.99 15.29
C LEU A 116 7.97 9.98 16.09
N LYS A 117 6.68 9.85 15.77
CA LYS A 117 5.75 8.93 16.40
C LYS A 117 5.32 7.84 15.42
N PRO A 118 4.97 6.65 15.90
CA PRO A 118 4.50 5.58 15.05
C PRO A 118 3.17 5.95 14.42
N THR A 119 2.92 5.35 13.27
CA THR A 119 1.56 5.16 12.76
C THR A 119 0.91 4.02 13.53
N ASN A 120 -0.41 3.86 13.41
CA ASN A 120 -1.13 2.82 14.15
C ASN A 120 -0.62 1.40 13.82
N TYR A 121 -0.17 1.15 12.59
CA TYR A 121 0.24 -0.18 12.15
C TYR A 121 1.68 -0.54 12.51
N ASN A 122 2.57 0.42 12.72
CA ASN A 122 3.98 0.17 13.05
C ASN A 122 4.38 0.53 14.49
N LYS A 123 3.37 0.71 15.35
CA LYS A 123 3.54 1.04 16.77
C LYS A 123 4.19 -0.10 17.57
N VAL A 124 3.91 -1.34 17.18
CA VAL A 124 4.41 -2.54 17.87
C VAL A 124 5.69 -3.01 17.21
N VAL A 125 6.76 -3.15 17.99
CA VAL A 125 8.00 -3.83 17.55
C VAL A 125 8.13 -5.09 18.38
N SER A 126 7.93 -6.25 17.75
CA SER A 126 7.98 -7.54 18.44
C SER A 126 9.32 -7.74 19.17
N SER A 127 9.28 -8.54 20.23
CA SER A 127 10.46 -9.14 20.85
C SER A 127 11.39 -9.73 19.79
N LYS A 128 12.69 -9.40 19.83
CA LYS A 128 13.69 -9.74 18.81
C LYS A 128 13.39 -9.23 17.40
N GLY A 129 12.44 -8.30 17.28
CA GLY A 129 11.99 -7.73 16.03
C GLY A 129 12.73 -6.43 15.68
N VAL A 130 12.53 -6.01 14.44
CA VAL A 130 13.03 -4.73 13.93
C VAL A 130 11.91 -4.04 13.19
N GLN A 131 11.62 -2.79 13.56
CA GLN A 131 10.81 -1.90 12.76
C GLN A 131 11.73 -1.19 11.77
N GLN A 132 11.43 -1.28 10.47
CA GLN A 132 12.22 -0.65 9.42
C GLN A 132 11.34 0.28 8.57
N ASP A 133 11.92 0.84 7.51
CA ASP A 133 11.23 1.68 6.52
C ASP A 133 10.55 2.92 7.12
N ILE A 134 11.13 3.52 8.16
CA ILE A 134 10.69 4.84 8.65
C ILE A 134 11.49 5.90 7.89
N GLY A 135 10.89 6.53 6.88
CA GLY A 135 11.64 7.42 6.00
C GLY A 135 11.30 8.90 6.15
N ILE A 136 12.31 9.74 6.04
CA ILE A 136 12.20 11.21 6.15
C ILE A 136 13.13 11.88 5.15
N ILE A 137 12.64 12.90 4.46
CA ILE A 137 13.47 13.82 3.68
C ILE A 137 13.54 15.16 4.41
N PHE A 138 14.76 15.57 4.72
CA PHE A 138 15.06 16.91 5.21
C PHE A 138 15.78 17.72 4.13
N SER A 139 15.50 19.02 4.08
CA SER A 139 16.34 20.00 3.38
C SER A 139 17.10 20.87 4.38
N THR A 140 18.28 21.34 3.99
CA THR A 140 19.10 22.29 4.77
C THR A 140 19.89 23.21 3.85
N LEU A 141 20.29 24.37 4.38
CA LEU A 141 21.22 25.31 3.74
C LEU A 141 22.69 25.06 4.14
N SER A 142 22.92 24.16 5.10
CA SER A 142 24.25 23.79 5.60
C SER A 142 24.54 22.30 5.35
N ASP A 143 25.62 21.78 5.96
CA ASP A 143 25.98 20.36 5.94
C ASP A 143 25.44 19.60 7.17
N GLU A 144 24.46 20.16 7.87
CA GLU A 144 23.87 19.54 9.06
C GLU A 144 23.15 18.23 8.74
N LYS A 145 23.39 17.23 9.58
CA LYS A 145 22.73 15.92 9.52
C LYS A 145 21.78 15.72 10.69
N VAL A 146 20.87 14.76 10.55
CA VAL A 146 19.97 14.33 11.63
C VAL A 146 20.77 13.92 12.87
N ASP A 147 20.30 14.37 14.02
CA ASP A 147 20.91 14.09 15.33
C ASP A 147 19.80 13.58 16.26
N VAL A 148 19.85 12.28 16.57
CA VAL A 148 18.89 11.62 17.45
C VAL A 148 19.22 11.98 18.90
N SER A 149 18.34 12.74 19.55
CA SER A 149 18.46 13.10 20.97
C SER A 149 18.22 11.88 21.87
N PHE A 150 17.14 11.16 21.62
CA PHE A 150 16.76 9.94 22.33
C PHE A 150 15.67 9.19 21.58
N ILE A 151 15.50 7.91 21.93
CA ILE A 151 14.28 7.13 21.67
C ILE A 151 13.58 6.84 23.00
N GLU A 152 12.27 7.07 23.06
CA GLU A 152 11.41 6.61 24.14
C GLU A 152 10.63 5.39 23.66
N VAL A 153 10.57 4.34 24.46
CA VAL A 153 9.80 3.13 24.15
C VAL A 153 8.91 2.76 25.33
N THR A 154 7.71 2.27 25.05
CA THR A 154 6.80 1.66 26.02
C THR A 154 6.66 0.19 25.68
N PHE A 155 7.04 -0.70 26.60
CA PHE A 155 6.89 -2.14 26.43
C PHE A 155 5.45 -2.60 26.68
N SER A 156 5.13 -3.81 26.24
CA SER A 156 3.80 -4.43 26.39
C SER A 156 3.39 -4.69 27.84
N ASP A 157 4.33 -4.69 28.79
CA ASP A 157 4.04 -4.71 30.24
C ASP A 157 3.72 -3.32 30.82
N GLY A 158 3.73 -2.28 29.98
CA GLY A 158 3.45 -0.89 30.34
C GLY A 158 4.65 -0.11 30.86
N GLN A 159 5.85 -0.70 30.90
CA GLN A 159 7.07 0.03 31.29
C GLN A 159 7.56 0.94 30.16
N SER A 160 7.77 2.23 30.45
CA SER A 160 8.44 3.16 29.52
C SER A 160 9.90 3.39 29.87
N VAL A 161 10.76 3.49 28.85
CA VAL A 161 12.20 3.75 28.98
C VAL A 161 12.64 4.79 27.94
N ILE A 162 13.49 5.73 28.35
CA ILE A 162 14.16 6.69 27.47
C ILE A 162 15.62 6.29 27.30
N ILE A 163 16.04 6.09 26.07
CA ILE A 163 17.40 5.71 25.67
C ILE A 163 18.00 6.89 24.91
N ARG A 164 19.06 7.50 25.45
CA ARG A 164 19.70 8.67 24.84
C ARG A 164 20.52 8.29 23.61
N GLY A 165 20.53 9.16 22.61
CA GLY A 165 21.21 8.91 21.34
C GLY A 165 20.57 7.76 20.57
N LEU A 166 21.42 7.02 19.84
CA LEU A 166 21.01 5.87 19.03
C LEU A 166 20.82 4.57 19.81
N GLY A 167 21.14 4.49 21.11
CA GLY A 167 21.19 3.22 21.84
C GLY A 167 22.46 2.41 21.58
N ASN A 168 22.53 1.15 22.06
CA ASN A 168 23.74 0.31 22.00
C ASN A 168 23.50 -0.99 21.22
N LYS A 169 24.20 -1.16 20.09
CA LYS A 169 24.14 -2.32 19.17
C LYS A 169 25.02 -3.52 19.60
N ASN A 170 25.95 -3.33 20.52
CA ASN A 170 26.95 -4.33 20.90
C ASN A 170 26.73 -4.81 22.35
N ASP A 171 26.05 -5.96 22.51
CA ASP A 171 26.23 -6.91 23.62
C ASP A 171 25.37 -8.18 23.33
N SER A 172 25.76 -8.95 22.31
CA SER A 172 25.35 -10.35 22.14
C SER A 172 26.57 -11.24 22.35
N ASP A 173 26.55 -11.97 23.46
CA ASP A 173 27.59 -12.94 23.82
C ASP A 173 27.69 -14.04 22.78
N LYS A 174 28.95 -14.38 22.49
CA LYS A 174 29.41 -15.56 21.79
C LYS A 174 28.96 -16.80 22.55
N GLU A 175 28.26 -17.71 21.89
CA GLU A 175 28.37 -19.13 22.22
C GLU A 175 28.61 -19.95 20.95
N SER A 176 29.83 -20.47 20.90
CA SER A 176 30.36 -21.42 19.94
C SER A 176 29.77 -22.81 20.20
N GLY A 177 29.11 -23.37 19.20
CA GLY A 177 28.82 -24.80 19.11
C GLY A 177 29.46 -25.35 17.84
N LYS A 178 30.55 -26.11 18.01
CA LYS A 178 31.18 -26.95 16.98
C LYS A 178 30.22 -28.06 16.58
N ASP A 179 30.20 -28.43 15.30
CA ASP A 179 30.11 -29.86 14.98
C ASP A 179 30.84 -30.20 13.68
N ASP A 180 31.47 -31.36 13.71
CA ASP A 180 32.51 -31.85 12.81
C ASP A 180 31.97 -32.43 11.49
N SER A 181 32.88 -32.45 10.53
CA SER A 181 32.88 -33.12 9.23
C SER A 181 32.59 -34.63 9.28
N ASP A 182 31.93 -35.18 8.25
CA ASP A 182 32.62 -36.09 7.30
C ASP A 182 31.75 -36.55 6.09
N ASN A 183 32.27 -36.26 4.90
CA ASN A 183 32.49 -37.13 3.74
C ASN A 183 31.44 -38.21 3.32
N LYS A 184 30.91 -38.08 2.08
CA LYS A 184 31.37 -38.87 0.91
C LYS A 184 30.59 -38.60 -0.38
N THR A 185 31.37 -38.54 -1.45
CA THR A 185 31.11 -38.52 -2.89
C THR A 185 30.45 -39.81 -3.39
N GLU A 186 29.54 -39.75 -4.39
CA GLU A 186 29.76 -40.29 -5.75
C GLU A 186 28.54 -40.18 -6.70
N LYS A 187 28.86 -40.25 -7.99
CA LYS A 187 28.12 -39.91 -9.21
C LYS A 187 27.17 -41.02 -9.70
N SER A 188 26.17 -40.64 -10.51
CA SER A 188 25.87 -41.17 -11.88
C SER A 188 24.44 -40.76 -12.29
N ALA A 189 24.27 -39.94 -13.34
CA ALA A 189 24.13 -40.26 -14.76
C ALA A 189 22.68 -40.56 -15.22
N ALA A 190 22.10 -39.54 -15.88
CA ALA A 190 21.18 -39.50 -17.02
C ALA A 190 20.15 -40.64 -17.27
N ASN A 191 18.91 -40.23 -17.52
CA ASN A 191 18.25 -40.61 -18.76
C ASN A 191 17.21 -39.58 -19.24
N LYS A 192 17.30 -39.25 -20.53
CA LYS A 192 16.40 -38.39 -21.30
C LYS A 192 15.14 -39.16 -21.67
N THR A 193 14.02 -38.45 -21.82
CA THR A 193 12.93 -38.92 -22.69
C THR A 193 12.31 -37.71 -23.40
N GLU A 194 12.39 -37.75 -24.72
CA GLU A 194 11.86 -36.76 -25.66
C GLU A 194 10.33 -36.82 -25.70
N LYS A 195 9.67 -35.65 -25.80
CA LYS A 195 8.30 -35.55 -26.30
C LYS A 195 8.23 -34.57 -27.47
N LYS A 196 7.60 -35.09 -28.52
CA LYS A 196 7.44 -34.59 -29.88
C LYS A 196 6.46 -33.40 -29.91
N GLN A 197 6.90 -32.26 -30.42
CA GLN A 197 6.07 -31.07 -30.61
C GLN A 197 5.28 -31.18 -31.93
N ILE A 198 3.96 -31.05 -31.84
CA ILE A 198 3.07 -30.89 -33.00
C ILE A 198 2.86 -29.38 -33.19
N ILE A 199 3.23 -28.88 -34.37
CA ILE A 199 2.98 -27.51 -34.82
C ILE A 199 1.57 -27.48 -35.43
N THR A 200 0.70 -26.60 -34.95
CA THR A 200 -0.50 -26.17 -35.69
C THR A 200 -0.70 -24.67 -35.61
N ASN A 201 -0.57 -24.05 -36.79
CA ASN A 201 -1.10 -22.81 -37.34
C ASN A 201 -1.69 -21.72 -36.42
N GLN A 202 -1.16 -20.52 -36.67
CA GLN A 202 -1.62 -19.21 -36.23
C GLN A 202 -3.11 -18.97 -36.55
N GLY A 203 -3.93 -18.90 -35.49
CA GLY A 203 -5.22 -18.23 -35.49
C GLY A 203 -5.12 -17.02 -34.54
N LYS A 204 -5.76 -15.90 -34.88
CA LYS A 204 -5.97 -14.75 -34.00
C LYS A 204 -6.29 -15.25 -32.58
N ALA A 205 -5.50 -14.85 -31.59
CA ALA A 205 -5.72 -15.18 -30.19
C ALA A 205 -7.07 -14.59 -29.74
N THR A 206 -8.15 -15.37 -29.85
CA THR A 206 -9.36 -15.12 -29.09
C THR A 206 -9.02 -15.38 -27.64
N VAL A 207 -9.13 -14.35 -26.79
CA VAL A 207 -9.06 -14.48 -25.34
C VAL A 207 -9.93 -15.68 -24.94
N PRO A 208 -9.41 -16.67 -24.19
CA PRO A 208 -10.25 -17.73 -23.68
C PRO A 208 -11.24 -17.05 -22.73
N THR A 209 -12.50 -17.02 -23.15
CA THR A 209 -13.66 -16.30 -22.60
C THR A 209 -13.79 -14.83 -23.04
N GLY A 210 -14.94 -14.49 -23.61
CA GLY A 210 -15.27 -13.16 -24.14
C GLY A 210 -15.56 -12.13 -23.05
N ARG A 211 -16.39 -11.13 -23.36
CA ARG A 211 -16.67 -10.03 -22.42
C ARG A 211 -17.25 -10.53 -21.09
N LEU A 212 -16.60 -10.14 -19.99
CA LEU A 212 -17.09 -10.43 -18.64
C LEU A 212 -18.23 -9.49 -18.26
N HIS A 213 -19.09 -9.96 -17.37
CA HIS A 213 -20.07 -9.13 -16.69
C HIS A 213 -20.34 -9.66 -15.28
N VAL A 214 -21.05 -8.87 -14.47
CA VAL A 214 -21.39 -9.25 -13.10
C VAL A 214 -22.79 -9.86 -13.10
N GLN A 215 -22.93 -11.03 -12.49
CA GLN A 215 -24.20 -11.70 -12.27
C GLN A 215 -24.33 -12.09 -10.79
N GLY A 216 -25.21 -11.37 -10.07
CA GLY A 216 -25.29 -11.48 -8.62
C GLY A 216 -23.97 -11.04 -7.97
N THR A 217 -23.33 -11.93 -7.22
CA THR A 217 -22.01 -11.68 -6.61
C THR A 217 -20.84 -12.19 -7.45
N LYS A 218 -21.10 -12.76 -8.62
CA LYS A 218 -20.11 -13.49 -9.42
C LYS A 218 -19.71 -12.72 -10.67
N LEU A 219 -18.45 -12.87 -11.05
CA LEU A 219 -17.95 -12.50 -12.37
C LEU A 219 -18.18 -13.68 -13.31
N VAL A 220 -18.78 -13.44 -14.46
CA VAL A 220 -19.14 -14.48 -15.43
C VAL A 220 -18.72 -14.10 -16.85
N ASP A 221 -18.47 -15.10 -17.69
CA ASP A 221 -18.24 -14.90 -19.11
C ASP A 221 -19.53 -14.64 -19.90
N SER A 222 -19.40 -14.45 -21.22
CA SER A 222 -20.52 -14.20 -22.13
C SER A 222 -21.53 -15.35 -22.22
N THR A 223 -21.20 -16.54 -21.71
CA THR A 223 -22.10 -17.70 -21.65
C THR A 223 -22.78 -17.84 -20.28
N GLY A 224 -22.44 -16.99 -19.31
CA GLY A 224 -22.95 -17.05 -17.94
C GLY A 224 -22.17 -18.01 -17.03
N LYS A 225 -21.02 -18.54 -17.49
CA LYS A 225 -20.16 -19.40 -16.67
C LYS A 225 -19.34 -18.54 -15.71
N VAL A 226 -19.25 -18.95 -14.45
CA VAL A 226 -18.41 -18.28 -13.44
C VAL A 226 -16.94 -18.31 -13.84
N VAL A 227 -16.31 -17.14 -13.75
CA VAL A 227 -14.89 -16.92 -14.02
C VAL A 227 -14.21 -16.37 -12.77
N GLN A 228 -13.12 -17.00 -12.36
CA GLN A 228 -12.22 -16.48 -11.34
C GLN A 228 -10.94 -15.99 -12.02
N LEU A 229 -10.65 -14.70 -11.92
CA LEU A 229 -9.42 -14.12 -12.44
C LEU A 229 -8.29 -14.27 -11.41
N LYS A 230 -7.15 -14.79 -11.84
CA LYS A 230 -5.94 -15.02 -11.04
C LYS A 230 -4.76 -14.47 -11.81
N GLY A 231 -4.05 -13.53 -11.23
CA GLY A 231 -2.95 -12.89 -11.95
C GLY A 231 -2.09 -12.01 -11.08
N VAL A 232 -1.37 -11.11 -11.74
CA VAL A 232 -0.36 -10.26 -11.11
C VAL A 232 -0.61 -8.80 -11.44
N SER A 233 -0.28 -7.94 -10.49
CA SER A 233 -0.21 -6.49 -10.70
C SER A 233 1.23 -6.11 -11.00
N THR A 234 1.42 -5.14 -11.89
CA THR A 234 2.67 -4.37 -11.88
C THR A 234 2.84 -3.71 -10.51
N HIS A 235 4.08 -3.38 -10.14
CA HIS A 235 4.29 -2.25 -9.24
C HIS A 235 3.96 -0.95 -10.01
N GLY A 236 4.18 0.22 -9.42
CA GLY A 236 4.02 1.50 -10.12
C GLY A 236 4.80 1.58 -11.43
N ILE A 237 4.07 1.79 -12.52
CA ILE A 237 4.60 1.70 -13.89
C ILE A 237 5.59 2.83 -14.23
N ALA A 238 5.60 3.91 -13.44
CA ALA A 238 6.61 4.96 -13.53
C ALA A 238 8.00 4.47 -13.09
N TRP A 239 8.06 3.53 -12.14
CA TRP A 239 9.31 3.06 -11.53
C TRP A 239 9.76 1.70 -12.04
N TYR A 240 8.82 0.82 -12.39
CA TYR A 240 9.10 -0.53 -12.89
C TYR A 240 8.51 -0.79 -14.29
N PRO A 241 8.70 0.11 -15.28
CA PRO A 241 8.05 0.01 -16.60
C PRO A 241 8.49 -1.24 -17.38
N ASP A 242 9.73 -1.71 -17.18
CA ASP A 242 10.33 -2.78 -17.98
C ASP A 242 9.62 -4.14 -17.84
N TYR A 243 8.82 -4.32 -16.79
CA TYR A 243 8.01 -5.52 -16.60
C TYR A 243 6.74 -5.53 -17.47
N ILE A 244 6.42 -4.43 -18.15
CA ILE A 244 5.40 -4.36 -19.19
C ILE A 244 6.06 -4.61 -20.55
N ASN A 245 6.24 -5.89 -20.89
CA ASN A 245 6.81 -6.31 -22.16
C ASN A 245 6.13 -7.61 -22.64
N PRO A 246 6.17 -7.93 -23.95
CA PRO A 246 5.44 -9.08 -24.49
C PRO A 246 5.89 -10.42 -23.89
N ASP A 247 7.18 -10.60 -23.63
CA ASP A 247 7.73 -11.84 -23.08
C ASP A 247 7.33 -12.05 -21.61
N ALA A 248 7.20 -10.97 -20.83
CA ALA A 248 6.71 -11.02 -19.46
C ALA A 248 5.28 -11.57 -19.42
N LEU A 249 4.38 -11.00 -20.22
CA LEU A 249 2.99 -11.43 -20.24
C LEU A 249 2.83 -12.84 -20.81
N LYS A 250 3.65 -13.20 -21.80
CA LYS A 250 3.74 -14.59 -22.27
C LYS A 250 4.18 -15.54 -21.15
N THR A 251 5.22 -15.17 -20.38
CA THR A 251 5.69 -15.96 -19.22
C THR A 251 4.58 -16.11 -18.18
N LEU A 252 3.86 -15.03 -17.85
CA LEU A 252 2.75 -15.08 -16.90
C LEU A 252 1.61 -15.97 -17.40
N LYS A 253 1.29 -15.89 -18.70
CA LYS A 253 0.26 -16.72 -19.31
C LYS A 253 0.64 -18.20 -19.33
N GLU A 254 1.82 -18.53 -19.86
CA GLU A 254 2.21 -19.91 -20.15
C GLU A 254 2.75 -20.63 -18.91
N ASP A 255 3.59 -19.96 -18.11
CA ASP A 255 4.27 -20.59 -16.98
C ASP A 255 3.47 -20.48 -15.69
N TRP A 256 2.85 -19.32 -15.44
CA TRP A 256 2.07 -19.09 -14.22
C TRP A 256 0.59 -19.44 -14.40
N ASN A 257 0.13 -19.64 -15.63
CA ASN A 257 -1.29 -19.82 -15.97
C ASN A 257 -2.16 -18.64 -15.49
N ALA A 258 -1.59 -17.44 -15.46
CA ALA A 258 -2.33 -16.22 -15.17
C ALA A 258 -3.32 -15.93 -16.30
N ASN A 259 -4.52 -15.46 -15.94
CA ASN A 259 -5.56 -15.07 -16.90
C ASN A 259 -5.90 -13.58 -16.85
N VAL A 260 -5.23 -12.81 -15.99
CA VAL A 260 -5.41 -11.36 -15.86
C VAL A 260 -4.08 -10.66 -15.53
N PHE A 261 -3.91 -9.42 -16.00
CA PHE A 261 -2.79 -8.55 -15.70
C PHE A 261 -3.29 -7.17 -15.24
N ARG A 262 -2.81 -6.66 -14.11
CA ARG A 262 -3.21 -5.34 -13.60
C ARG A 262 -2.09 -4.32 -13.79
N ILE A 263 -2.44 -3.13 -14.28
CA ILE A 263 -1.51 -2.05 -14.59
C ILE A 263 -1.72 -0.91 -13.58
N ALA A 264 -0.86 -0.85 -12.56
CA ALA A 264 -0.94 0.11 -11.46
C ALA A 264 -0.36 1.49 -11.87
N MET A 265 -1.23 2.39 -12.35
CA MET A 265 -0.85 3.74 -12.73
C MET A 265 -1.05 4.72 -11.57
N TYR A 266 -0.01 4.86 -10.74
CA TYR A 266 0.00 5.80 -9.62
C TYR A 266 -0.35 7.22 -10.04
N THR A 267 -1.12 7.90 -9.19
CA THR A 267 -1.62 9.24 -9.47
C THR A 267 -0.71 10.30 -8.89
N ASN A 268 -0.40 10.24 -7.59
CA ASN A 268 0.09 11.40 -6.85
C ASN A 268 1.50 11.22 -6.25
N GLU A 269 2.07 10.04 -6.36
CA GLU A 269 3.43 9.69 -5.98
C GLU A 269 4.42 10.33 -6.97
N TYR A 270 5.70 10.40 -6.61
CA TYR A 270 6.70 11.00 -7.48
C TYR A 270 6.78 10.25 -8.82
N GLY A 271 6.54 10.97 -9.92
CA GLY A 271 6.47 10.40 -11.27
C GLY A 271 5.11 9.81 -11.62
N GLY A 272 4.12 9.93 -10.72
CA GLY A 272 2.74 9.55 -10.95
C GLY A 272 2.04 10.48 -11.96
N TYR A 273 0.91 10.01 -12.49
CA TYR A 273 0.19 10.67 -13.59
C TYR A 273 -0.19 12.13 -13.30
N CYS A 274 -0.51 12.45 -12.05
CA CYS A 274 -0.89 13.78 -11.59
C CYS A 274 0.25 14.53 -10.87
N ASN A 275 1.41 13.89 -10.62
CA ASN A 275 2.51 14.49 -9.88
C ASN A 275 3.89 14.19 -10.50
N GLY A 276 4.34 15.09 -11.38
CA GLY A 276 5.69 15.05 -11.96
C GLY A 276 5.94 13.96 -13.02
N GLY A 277 4.98 13.06 -13.26
CA GLY A 277 5.06 12.03 -14.28
C GLY A 277 4.85 12.53 -15.71
N ASP A 278 5.48 11.86 -16.67
CA ASP A 278 5.19 12.02 -18.10
C ASP A 278 3.89 11.28 -18.45
N LYS A 279 2.79 12.02 -18.52
CA LYS A 279 1.45 11.47 -18.80
C LYS A 279 1.38 10.67 -20.10
N GLU A 280 2.05 11.12 -21.16
CA GLU A 280 1.99 10.43 -22.45
C GLU A 280 2.78 9.12 -22.40
N LYS A 281 3.95 9.11 -21.74
CA LYS A 281 4.70 7.87 -21.51
C LYS A 281 3.92 6.89 -20.64
N LEU A 282 3.26 7.35 -19.58
CA LEU A 282 2.45 6.51 -18.70
C LEU A 282 1.23 5.92 -19.44
N LYS A 283 0.52 6.73 -20.23
CA LYS A 283 -0.54 6.22 -21.12
C LYS A 283 0.00 5.20 -22.10
N LYS A 284 1.17 5.43 -22.70
CA LYS A 284 1.78 4.47 -23.62
C LYS A 284 2.07 3.13 -22.95
N LEU A 285 2.53 3.12 -21.70
CA LEU A 285 2.73 1.89 -20.91
C LEU A 285 1.40 1.17 -20.63
N VAL A 286 0.33 1.90 -20.31
CA VAL A 286 -1.03 1.32 -20.20
C VAL A 286 -1.44 0.69 -21.53
N GLU A 287 -1.24 1.38 -22.65
CA GLU A 287 -1.57 0.87 -23.98
C GLU A 287 -0.79 -0.39 -24.35
N ASP A 288 0.50 -0.42 -24.04
CA ASP A 288 1.34 -1.59 -24.26
C ASP A 288 0.89 -2.78 -23.40
N GLY A 289 0.61 -2.55 -22.11
CA GLY A 289 0.08 -3.60 -21.24
C GLY A 289 -1.26 -4.16 -21.72
N VAL A 290 -2.19 -3.30 -22.16
CA VAL A 290 -3.47 -3.74 -22.75
C VAL A 290 -3.25 -4.53 -24.03
N LYS A 291 -2.37 -4.07 -24.93
CA LYS A 291 -2.02 -4.77 -26.16
C LYS A 291 -1.45 -6.15 -25.87
N TYR A 292 -0.43 -6.24 -25.02
CA TYR A 292 0.25 -7.49 -24.73
C TYR A 292 -0.66 -8.49 -24.00
N ALA A 293 -1.55 -8.03 -23.11
CA ALA A 293 -2.53 -8.89 -22.45
C ALA A 293 -3.54 -9.44 -23.46
N THR A 294 -4.02 -8.59 -24.37
CA THR A 294 -4.93 -8.99 -25.46
C THR A 294 -4.29 -10.03 -26.37
N GLU A 295 -3.05 -9.81 -26.81
CA GLU A 295 -2.31 -10.74 -27.67
C GLU A 295 -2.05 -12.11 -27.02
N ASN A 296 -1.93 -12.17 -25.69
CA ASN A 296 -1.74 -13.40 -24.93
C ASN A 296 -3.06 -14.04 -24.43
N GLY A 297 -4.21 -13.49 -24.81
CA GLY A 297 -5.49 -14.01 -24.35
C GLY A 297 -5.67 -13.89 -22.83
N MET A 298 -5.38 -12.72 -22.28
CA MET A 298 -5.55 -12.36 -20.88
C MET A 298 -6.50 -11.17 -20.73
N TYR A 299 -7.21 -11.13 -19.62
CA TYR A 299 -7.87 -9.92 -19.14
C TYR A 299 -6.83 -8.89 -18.67
N VAL A 300 -7.22 -7.62 -18.69
CA VAL A 300 -6.37 -6.53 -18.21
C VAL A 300 -7.16 -5.53 -17.38
N ILE A 301 -6.62 -5.13 -16.25
CA ILE A 301 -7.17 -4.10 -15.37
C ILE A 301 -6.36 -2.83 -15.56
N ILE A 302 -7.02 -1.76 -15.99
CA ILE A 302 -6.46 -0.40 -16.02
C ILE A 302 -6.80 0.23 -14.67
N ASP A 303 -5.79 0.41 -13.83
CA ASP A 303 -5.96 0.88 -12.47
C ASP A 303 -5.49 2.34 -12.30
N TRP A 304 -6.44 3.19 -11.89
CA TRP A 304 -6.18 4.55 -11.43
C TRP A 304 -5.76 4.50 -9.97
N HIS A 305 -4.45 4.40 -9.78
CA HIS A 305 -3.86 3.92 -8.55
C HIS A 305 -3.67 5.07 -7.54
N ILE A 306 -4.77 5.50 -6.93
CA ILE A 306 -4.72 6.42 -5.79
C ILE A 306 -4.12 5.71 -4.56
N LEU A 307 -3.29 6.43 -3.81
CA LEU A 307 -2.71 5.95 -2.56
C LEU A 307 -2.39 7.14 -1.65
N SER A 308 -1.30 7.88 -1.90
CA SER A 308 -0.92 9.03 -1.07
C SER A 308 -1.92 10.20 -1.16
N ASP A 309 -2.62 10.34 -2.29
CA ASP A 309 -3.69 11.31 -2.46
C ASP A 309 -4.97 10.98 -1.68
N SER A 310 -5.08 9.76 -1.12
CA SER A 310 -6.06 9.27 -0.13
C SER A 310 -7.54 9.41 -0.50
N ASN A 311 -8.00 10.61 -0.83
CA ASN A 311 -9.34 10.93 -1.27
C ASN A 311 -9.41 10.86 -2.81
N PRO A 312 -10.27 10.01 -3.40
CA PRO A 312 -10.40 9.89 -4.85
C PRO A 312 -10.82 11.22 -5.53
N ASN A 313 -11.40 12.17 -4.78
CA ASN A 313 -11.79 13.46 -5.31
C ASN A 313 -10.62 14.41 -5.57
N THR A 314 -9.43 14.16 -5.00
CA THR A 314 -8.24 15.03 -5.15
C THR A 314 -7.91 15.27 -6.62
N ASN A 315 -7.89 14.21 -7.42
CA ASN A 315 -7.55 14.25 -8.85
C ASN A 315 -8.74 13.88 -9.76
N LYS A 316 -9.98 14.06 -9.30
CA LYS A 316 -11.20 13.62 -10.02
C LYS A 316 -11.32 14.13 -11.44
N GLY A 317 -10.97 15.39 -11.68
CA GLY A 317 -11.02 15.98 -13.03
C GLY A 317 -10.07 15.27 -14.01
N GLU A 318 -8.89 14.83 -13.54
CA GLU A 318 -7.95 14.08 -14.35
C GLU A 318 -8.39 12.63 -14.53
N ALA A 319 -8.94 12.00 -13.47
CA ALA A 319 -9.51 10.65 -13.56
C ALA A 319 -10.64 10.59 -14.62
N ILE A 320 -11.56 11.55 -14.62
CA ILE A 320 -12.66 11.63 -15.60
C ILE A 320 -12.10 11.73 -17.03
N LYS A 321 -11.11 12.60 -17.28
CA LYS A 321 -10.50 12.72 -18.62
C LYS A 321 -9.81 11.44 -19.04
N PHE A 322 -9.03 10.84 -18.14
CA PHE A 322 -8.31 9.60 -18.39
C PHE A 322 -9.27 8.46 -18.73
N PHE A 323 -10.30 8.24 -17.91
CA PHE A 323 -11.27 7.18 -18.17
C PHE A 323 -12.17 7.46 -19.37
N ASP A 324 -12.47 8.72 -19.71
CA ASP A 324 -13.11 9.05 -20.98
C ASP A 324 -12.24 8.62 -22.18
N GLU A 325 -10.93 8.93 -22.15
CA GLU A 325 -9.98 8.53 -23.18
C GLU A 325 -9.85 7.01 -23.29
N MET A 326 -9.59 6.33 -22.16
CA MET A 326 -9.39 4.87 -22.14
C MET A 326 -10.65 4.12 -22.54
N SER A 327 -11.83 4.52 -22.04
CA SER A 327 -13.09 3.85 -22.39
C SER A 327 -13.49 4.07 -23.84
N LYS A 328 -13.23 5.23 -24.44
CA LYS A 328 -13.40 5.45 -25.90
C LYS A 328 -12.49 4.53 -26.71
N LYS A 329 -11.24 4.40 -26.30
CA LYS A 329 -10.22 3.62 -27.01
C LYS A 329 -10.50 2.12 -26.95
N TYR A 330 -10.94 1.62 -25.80
CA TYR A 330 -11.07 0.18 -25.53
C TYR A 330 -12.49 -0.34 -25.44
N LYS A 331 -13.52 0.43 -25.82
CA LYS A 331 -14.92 -0.02 -25.80
C LYS A 331 -15.16 -1.34 -26.55
N ASP A 332 -14.37 -1.64 -27.58
CA ASP A 332 -14.50 -2.85 -28.39
C ASP A 332 -13.62 -4.00 -27.87
N ASN A 333 -12.75 -3.75 -26.89
CA ASN A 333 -11.95 -4.78 -26.21
C ASN A 333 -12.79 -5.50 -25.17
N GLU A 334 -13.01 -6.80 -25.38
CA GLU A 334 -13.78 -7.63 -24.44
C GLU A 334 -13.03 -7.99 -23.15
N ASN A 335 -11.73 -7.71 -23.09
CA ASN A 335 -10.84 -8.15 -22.04
C ASN A 335 -10.40 -7.03 -21.07
N VAL A 336 -10.89 -5.80 -21.25
CA VAL A 336 -10.50 -4.63 -20.43
C VAL A 336 -11.49 -4.41 -19.28
N LEU A 337 -10.95 -4.26 -18.07
CA LEU A 337 -11.64 -3.86 -16.86
C LEU A 337 -11.05 -2.53 -16.37
N TYR A 338 -11.85 -1.70 -15.71
CA TYR A 338 -11.42 -0.40 -15.20
C TYR A 338 -11.49 -0.39 -13.68
N GLU A 339 -10.37 -0.14 -13.00
CA GLU A 339 -10.34 0.10 -11.55
C GLU A 339 -10.17 1.60 -11.31
N ILE A 340 -11.24 2.24 -10.84
CA ILE A 340 -11.34 3.71 -10.89
C ILE A 340 -10.69 4.41 -9.70
N CYS A 341 -10.45 3.69 -8.61
CA CYS A 341 -9.70 4.18 -7.47
C CYS A 341 -9.18 2.99 -6.66
N ASN A 342 -7.85 2.82 -6.62
CA ASN A 342 -7.17 1.76 -5.87
C ASN A 342 -7.51 1.74 -4.38
N GLU A 343 -7.04 2.73 -3.61
CA GLU A 343 -7.13 2.69 -2.14
C GLU A 343 -7.60 4.02 -1.51
N PRO A 344 -8.92 4.29 -1.53
CA PRO A 344 -9.48 5.36 -0.72
C PRO A 344 -9.15 5.21 0.77
N GLN A 345 -8.74 6.31 1.40
CA GLN A 345 -8.38 6.38 2.82
C GLN A 345 -9.11 7.53 3.48
N ASN A 346 -9.58 7.33 4.72
CA ASN A 346 -10.34 8.31 5.49
C ASN A 346 -11.47 8.97 4.67
N SER A 347 -12.06 8.20 3.76
CA SER A 347 -13.00 8.65 2.74
C SER A 347 -14.30 7.89 2.90
N ASP A 348 -15.29 8.51 3.53
CA ASP A 348 -16.59 7.88 3.77
C ASP A 348 -17.25 7.43 2.44
N TRP A 349 -17.86 6.24 2.46
CA TRP A 349 -18.50 5.66 1.28
C TRP A 349 -19.58 6.58 0.72
N ASN A 350 -20.47 7.11 1.57
CA ASN A 350 -21.68 7.81 1.13
C ASN A 350 -21.38 9.22 0.61
N SER A 351 -20.50 9.93 1.30
CA SER A 351 -20.24 11.35 1.07
C SER A 351 -19.04 11.62 0.16
N VAL A 352 -18.11 10.66 0.01
CA VAL A 352 -16.87 10.86 -0.73
C VAL A 352 -16.71 9.87 -1.89
N ILE A 353 -16.70 8.56 -1.60
CA ILE A 353 -16.34 7.54 -2.60
C ILE A 353 -17.48 7.31 -3.60
N LYS A 354 -18.70 7.06 -3.13
CA LYS A 354 -19.87 6.80 -3.99
C LYS A 354 -20.15 7.96 -4.95
N PRO A 355 -20.14 9.25 -4.55
CA PRO A 355 -20.29 10.36 -5.48
C PRO A 355 -19.17 10.47 -6.51
N TYR A 356 -17.92 10.20 -6.12
CA TYR A 356 -16.80 10.10 -7.06
C TYR A 356 -17.03 8.99 -8.09
N ALA A 357 -17.35 7.79 -7.60
CA ALA A 357 -17.53 6.62 -8.42
C ALA A 357 -18.70 6.77 -9.40
N SER A 358 -19.83 7.34 -8.96
CA SER A 358 -20.96 7.65 -9.83
C SER A 358 -20.57 8.52 -11.04
N ASP A 359 -19.74 9.54 -10.83
CA ASP A 359 -19.32 10.42 -11.92
C ASP A 359 -18.37 9.73 -12.90
N VAL A 360 -17.39 8.97 -12.40
CA VAL A 360 -16.44 8.25 -13.26
C VAL A 360 -17.10 7.08 -13.99
N VAL A 361 -17.98 6.33 -13.32
CA VAL A 361 -18.79 5.26 -13.94
C VAL A 361 -19.65 5.84 -15.05
N LYS A 362 -20.33 6.96 -14.82
CA LYS A 362 -21.13 7.64 -15.87
C LYS A 362 -20.27 8.01 -17.08
N THR A 363 -19.06 8.51 -16.86
CA THR A 363 -18.12 8.81 -17.95
C THR A 363 -17.74 7.56 -18.74
N ILE A 364 -17.36 6.46 -18.07
CA ILE A 364 -17.04 5.19 -18.74
C ILE A 364 -18.25 4.68 -19.52
N ARG A 365 -19.44 4.71 -18.92
CA ARG A 365 -20.69 4.23 -19.53
C ARG A 365 -21.13 5.02 -20.75
N ALA A 366 -20.70 6.27 -20.89
CA ALA A 366 -20.94 7.05 -22.11
C ALA A 366 -20.24 6.45 -23.34
N ASN A 367 -19.18 5.66 -23.13
CA ASN A 367 -18.35 5.08 -24.20
C ASN A 367 -18.42 3.54 -24.24
N ASP A 368 -18.44 2.89 -23.07
CA ASP A 368 -18.56 1.43 -22.92
C ASP A 368 -19.67 1.08 -21.90
N GLN A 369 -20.85 0.73 -22.43
CA GLN A 369 -22.05 0.43 -21.65
C GLN A 369 -21.93 -0.84 -20.81
N ASN A 370 -21.00 -1.74 -21.12
CA ASN A 370 -20.95 -3.08 -20.54
C ASN A 370 -19.65 -3.40 -19.79
N ALA A 371 -18.65 -2.52 -19.80
CA ALA A 371 -17.40 -2.73 -19.07
C ALA A 371 -17.61 -3.12 -17.60
N VAL A 372 -16.80 -4.04 -17.09
CA VAL A 372 -16.72 -4.29 -15.64
C VAL A 372 -15.86 -3.18 -15.01
N ILE A 373 -16.42 -2.54 -13.99
CA ILE A 373 -15.76 -1.44 -13.27
C ILE A 373 -15.55 -1.86 -11.82
N LEU A 374 -14.31 -1.76 -11.35
CA LEU A 374 -13.89 -2.03 -9.99
C LEU A 374 -13.82 -0.70 -9.22
N VAL A 375 -14.44 -0.64 -8.05
CA VAL A 375 -14.50 0.58 -7.22
C VAL A 375 -13.87 0.32 -5.87
N GLY A 376 -12.80 1.06 -5.57
CA GLY A 376 -12.15 1.11 -4.26
C GLY A 376 -13.12 1.35 -3.12
N THR A 377 -12.85 0.75 -1.97
CA THR A 377 -13.62 1.00 -0.73
C THR A 377 -12.75 1.74 0.28
N ASN A 378 -13.34 2.21 1.39
CA ASN A 378 -12.59 2.98 2.37
C ASN A 378 -11.55 2.11 3.10
N THR A 379 -10.62 2.78 3.77
CA THR A 379 -9.58 2.16 4.61
C THR A 379 -8.70 1.22 3.80
N TRP A 380 -8.03 1.76 2.77
CA TRP A 380 -7.19 0.97 1.84
C TRP A 380 -7.97 -0.19 1.21
N SER A 381 -9.19 0.12 0.73
CA SER A 381 -10.09 -0.88 0.16
C SER A 381 -10.35 -2.08 1.08
N GLN A 382 -10.70 -1.88 2.35
CA GLN A 382 -11.04 -2.97 3.27
C GLN A 382 -12.52 -3.01 3.65
N ASP A 383 -13.22 -1.88 3.50
CA ASP A 383 -14.56 -1.64 4.02
C ASP A 383 -15.68 -2.03 3.03
N VAL A 384 -15.55 -3.19 2.36
CA VAL A 384 -16.59 -3.72 1.44
C VAL A 384 -17.93 -3.97 2.10
N ASP A 385 -17.96 -4.18 3.42
CA ASP A 385 -19.20 -4.36 4.17
C ASP A 385 -19.98 -3.05 4.40
N GLN A 386 -19.34 -1.88 4.22
CA GLN A 386 -20.02 -0.57 4.27
C GLN A 386 -20.90 -0.30 3.03
N VAL A 387 -20.70 -1.07 1.97
CA VAL A 387 -21.46 -0.93 0.71
C VAL A 387 -22.79 -1.70 0.75
N ILE A 388 -22.99 -2.59 1.72
CA ILE A 388 -24.19 -3.43 1.84
C ILE A 388 -25.45 -2.56 1.86
N GLY A 389 -26.37 -2.81 0.93
CA GLY A 389 -27.62 -2.05 0.79
C GLY A 389 -27.45 -0.63 0.24
N ASN A 390 -26.22 -0.19 -0.07
CA ASN A 390 -25.92 1.12 -0.63
C ASN A 390 -24.93 1.08 -1.80
N GLN A 391 -25.01 0.02 -2.62
CA GLN A 391 -24.28 -0.16 -3.86
C GLN A 391 -24.59 0.97 -4.87
N LEU A 392 -23.77 1.09 -5.91
CA LEU A 392 -24.01 1.95 -7.08
C LEU A 392 -25.15 1.35 -7.90
N GLU A 393 -25.92 2.21 -8.56
CA GLU A 393 -26.98 1.82 -9.48
C GLU A 393 -26.39 1.40 -10.85
N ASP A 394 -25.46 0.46 -10.84
CA ASP A 394 -24.83 -0.10 -12.04
C ASP A 394 -24.66 -1.61 -11.89
N LYS A 395 -25.10 -2.36 -12.90
CA LYS A 395 -25.15 -3.83 -12.87
C LYS A 395 -23.80 -4.51 -13.06
N ASN A 396 -22.78 -3.80 -13.57
CA ASN A 396 -21.46 -4.34 -13.89
C ASN A 396 -20.35 -3.67 -13.06
N VAL A 397 -20.67 -3.31 -11.82
CA VAL A 397 -19.71 -2.84 -10.82
C VAL A 397 -19.37 -3.95 -9.83
N MET A 398 -18.09 -4.04 -9.47
CA MET A 398 -17.63 -4.82 -8.32
C MET A 398 -16.88 -3.92 -7.33
N TYR A 399 -16.90 -4.29 -6.06
CA TYR A 399 -16.25 -3.53 -4.98
C TYR A 399 -14.92 -4.16 -4.63
N VAL A 400 -13.91 -3.32 -4.47
CA VAL A 400 -12.54 -3.77 -4.26
C VAL A 400 -12.29 -4.05 -2.78
N LEU A 401 -11.68 -5.20 -2.52
CA LEU A 401 -11.07 -5.54 -1.24
C LEU A 401 -9.58 -5.80 -1.41
N HIS A 402 -8.72 -5.14 -0.64
CA HIS A 402 -7.30 -5.46 -0.55
C HIS A 402 -6.95 -6.11 0.78
N PHE A 403 -5.97 -7.01 0.76
CA PHE A 403 -5.43 -7.58 1.98
C PHE A 403 -3.94 -7.91 1.86
N TYR A 404 -3.27 -7.89 3.00
CA TYR A 404 -1.88 -8.29 3.17
C TYR A 404 -1.88 -9.29 4.32
N ALA A 405 -1.57 -10.56 4.03
CA ALA A 405 -1.91 -11.68 4.91
C ALA A 405 -1.23 -11.61 6.30
N GLY A 406 -0.08 -10.95 6.40
CA GLY A 406 0.64 -10.71 7.66
C GLY A 406 -0.01 -9.68 8.58
N THR A 407 -0.98 -8.90 8.09
CA THR A 407 -1.69 -7.87 8.88
C THR A 407 -3.20 -8.13 8.96
N HIS A 408 -3.78 -8.61 7.87
CA HIS A 408 -5.22 -8.71 7.71
C HIS A 408 -5.65 -10.17 7.88
N HIS A 409 -6.24 -10.48 9.03
CA HIS A 409 -6.70 -11.82 9.39
C HIS A 409 -8.24 -11.90 9.34
N ASP A 410 -8.86 -12.49 10.37
CA ASP A 410 -10.30 -12.73 10.40
C ASP A 410 -11.11 -11.42 10.43
N ASN A 411 -10.52 -10.33 10.94
CA ASN A 411 -11.14 -9.01 10.93
C ASN A 411 -11.53 -8.55 9.52
N ILE A 412 -10.69 -8.81 8.50
CA ILE A 412 -10.99 -8.43 7.11
C ILE A 412 -11.67 -9.57 6.36
N ARG A 413 -11.34 -10.85 6.63
CA ARG A 413 -12.08 -12.00 6.05
C ARG A 413 -13.56 -11.99 6.41
N ASN A 414 -13.91 -11.57 7.63
CA ASN A 414 -15.29 -11.46 8.07
C ASN A 414 -16.04 -10.35 7.34
N LYS A 415 -15.40 -9.21 7.02
CA LYS A 415 -16.00 -8.16 6.18
C LYS A 415 -16.29 -8.68 4.77
N LEU A 416 -15.33 -9.38 4.16
CA LEU A 416 -15.52 -10.02 2.87
C LEU A 416 -16.71 -10.98 2.90
N THR A 417 -16.72 -11.91 3.86
CA THR A 417 -17.76 -12.93 4.01
C THR A 417 -19.14 -12.31 4.20
N LYS A 418 -19.23 -11.25 5.03
CA LYS A 418 -20.47 -10.51 5.25
C LYS A 418 -20.96 -9.78 3.99
N ALA A 419 -20.05 -9.18 3.22
CA ALA A 419 -20.38 -8.48 1.99
C ALA A 419 -20.94 -9.45 0.93
N ILE A 420 -20.24 -10.56 0.66
CA ILE A 420 -20.68 -11.54 -0.33
C ILE A 420 -21.98 -12.25 0.09
N SER A 421 -22.16 -12.56 1.39
CA SER A 421 -23.41 -13.15 1.88
C SER A 421 -24.60 -12.19 1.79
N SER A 422 -24.32 -10.89 1.69
CA SER A 422 -25.32 -9.83 1.56
C SER A 422 -25.52 -9.36 0.11
N GLY A 423 -25.00 -10.10 -0.88
CA GLY A 423 -25.20 -9.80 -2.30
C GLY A 423 -24.26 -8.74 -2.88
N VAL A 424 -23.13 -8.44 -2.21
CA VAL A 424 -22.11 -7.51 -2.74
C VAL A 424 -21.13 -8.29 -3.65
N PRO A 425 -20.99 -7.93 -4.94
CA PRO A 425 -19.95 -8.49 -5.79
C PRO A 425 -18.59 -7.88 -5.40
N VAL A 426 -17.66 -8.73 -4.94
CA VAL A 426 -16.34 -8.30 -4.46
C VAL A 426 -15.22 -8.84 -5.36
N PHE A 427 -14.22 -8.03 -5.61
CA PHE A 427 -13.01 -8.38 -6.37
C PHE A 427 -11.77 -8.03 -5.53
N VAL A 428 -10.78 -8.93 -5.45
CA VAL A 428 -9.50 -8.61 -4.80
C VAL A 428 -8.49 -8.16 -5.86
N SER A 429 -8.45 -6.85 -6.17
CA SER A 429 -7.55 -6.32 -7.21
C SER A 429 -6.11 -6.12 -6.74
N GLU A 430 -5.85 -6.30 -5.45
CA GLU A 430 -4.51 -6.32 -4.89
C GLU A 430 -4.45 -7.16 -3.61
N CYS A 431 -3.45 -8.04 -3.51
CA CYS A 431 -3.12 -8.73 -2.29
C CYS A 431 -1.66 -9.19 -2.22
N SER A 432 -1.15 -9.37 -1.01
CA SER A 432 0.15 -9.98 -0.74
C SER A 432 0.07 -10.95 0.46
N ILE A 433 1.10 -11.77 0.63
CA ILE A 433 1.25 -12.67 1.78
C ILE A 433 2.11 -12.08 2.91
N THR A 434 2.65 -10.88 2.69
CA THR A 434 3.42 -10.10 3.67
C THR A 434 2.50 -9.31 4.59
N ASP A 435 3.07 -8.55 5.52
CA ASP A 435 2.35 -7.47 6.19
C ASP A 435 2.02 -6.29 5.24
N ALA A 436 1.17 -5.37 5.70
CA ALA A 436 0.64 -4.25 4.93
C ALA A 436 1.68 -3.19 4.53
N SER A 437 2.92 -3.26 5.02
CA SER A 437 4.01 -2.40 4.51
C SER A 437 4.54 -2.88 3.16
N GLY A 438 4.24 -4.12 2.77
CA GLY A 438 4.85 -4.78 1.62
C GLY A 438 6.25 -5.32 1.88
N ASN A 439 6.87 -5.02 3.03
CA ASN A 439 8.25 -5.41 3.32
C ASN A 439 8.43 -6.28 4.58
N GLY A 440 7.38 -6.50 5.37
CA GLY A 440 7.49 -7.33 6.57
C GLY A 440 7.39 -8.83 6.32
N ALA A 441 7.22 -9.56 7.42
CA ALA A 441 7.20 -11.02 7.42
C ALA A 441 6.05 -11.60 6.58
N ILE A 442 6.32 -12.77 5.99
CA ILE A 442 5.31 -13.56 5.28
C ILE A 442 4.52 -14.39 6.29
N ASP A 443 3.19 -14.34 6.19
CA ASP A 443 2.27 -15.19 6.96
C ASP A 443 1.59 -16.21 6.05
N TYR A 444 2.23 -17.38 5.89
CA TYR A 444 1.73 -18.47 5.07
C TYR A 444 0.40 -19.04 5.56
N ASP A 445 0.17 -19.09 6.87
CA ASP A 445 -1.05 -19.66 7.44
C ASP A 445 -2.26 -18.77 7.14
N SER A 446 -2.12 -17.46 7.32
CA SER A 446 -3.14 -16.49 6.94
C SER A 446 -3.34 -16.46 5.42
N ALA A 447 -2.26 -16.51 4.64
CA ALA A 447 -2.32 -16.55 3.18
C ALA A 447 -3.10 -17.76 2.66
N ASN A 448 -2.88 -18.95 3.25
CA ASN A 448 -3.62 -20.16 2.90
C ASN A 448 -5.12 -20.06 3.26
N LYS A 449 -5.45 -19.43 4.40
CA LYS A 449 -6.86 -19.18 4.78
C LYS A 449 -7.54 -18.21 3.80
N TRP A 450 -6.83 -17.15 3.39
CA TRP A 450 -7.31 -16.24 2.35
C TRP A 450 -7.54 -16.95 1.02
N LEU A 451 -6.53 -17.67 0.51
CA LEU A 451 -6.64 -18.39 -0.75
C LEU A 451 -7.80 -19.38 -0.76
N LYS A 452 -8.00 -20.10 0.35
CA LYS A 452 -9.15 -21.00 0.52
C LYS A 452 -10.47 -20.23 0.42
N LEU A 453 -10.62 -19.14 1.18
CA LEU A 453 -11.83 -18.32 1.18
C LEU A 453 -12.15 -17.77 -0.23
N LEU A 454 -11.14 -17.28 -0.94
CA LEU A 454 -11.30 -16.75 -2.30
C LEU A 454 -11.70 -17.83 -3.29
N ASN A 455 -11.06 -19.00 -3.24
CA ASN A 455 -11.38 -20.13 -4.12
C ASN A 455 -12.77 -20.73 -3.83
N GLU A 456 -13.17 -20.90 -2.57
CA GLU A 456 -14.50 -21.41 -2.20
C GLU A 456 -15.64 -20.48 -2.64
N ASN A 457 -15.34 -19.20 -2.87
CA ASN A 457 -16.31 -18.19 -3.27
C ASN A 457 -16.08 -17.65 -4.70
N ASP A 458 -15.22 -18.28 -5.51
CA ASP A 458 -14.87 -17.85 -6.87
C ASP A 458 -14.44 -16.38 -6.98
N ILE A 459 -13.78 -15.84 -5.95
CA ILE A 459 -13.36 -14.45 -5.90
C ILE A 459 -12.02 -14.31 -6.60
N SER A 460 -11.97 -13.44 -7.59
CA SER A 460 -10.75 -13.10 -8.31
C SER A 460 -9.71 -12.45 -7.40
N PHE A 461 -8.42 -12.72 -7.63
CA PHE A 461 -7.32 -12.14 -6.87
C PHE A 461 -6.10 -11.80 -7.72
N ILE A 462 -5.43 -10.71 -7.38
CA ILE A 462 -4.26 -10.19 -8.10
C ILE A 462 -3.10 -10.04 -7.12
N ALA A 463 -1.96 -10.65 -7.45
CA ALA A 463 -0.75 -10.61 -6.63
C ALA A 463 0.03 -9.29 -6.77
N TRP A 464 0.33 -8.64 -5.66
CA TRP A 464 1.28 -7.52 -5.56
C TRP A 464 2.68 -8.02 -5.19
N SER A 465 3.77 -7.70 -5.89
CA SER A 465 3.83 -7.03 -7.20
C SER A 465 4.91 -7.56 -8.14
N LEU A 466 4.67 -7.47 -9.45
CA LEU A 466 5.65 -7.79 -10.49
C LEU A 466 6.73 -6.70 -10.57
N SER A 467 7.73 -6.84 -9.72
CA SER A 467 8.95 -6.04 -9.68
C SER A 467 10.07 -6.84 -9.02
N ASN A 468 11.30 -6.32 -9.09
CA ASN A 468 12.43 -6.78 -8.28
C ASN A 468 12.81 -5.72 -7.22
N LYS A 469 11.83 -4.97 -6.71
CA LYS A 469 12.06 -4.08 -5.58
C LYS A 469 12.60 -4.89 -4.40
N ASP A 470 13.52 -4.32 -3.63
CA ASP A 470 14.04 -4.95 -2.41
C ASP A 470 13.00 -4.86 -1.28
N GLU A 471 11.89 -5.58 -1.48
CA GLU A 471 10.81 -5.72 -0.53
C GLU A 471 10.20 -7.13 -0.57
N SER A 472 9.68 -7.58 0.57
CA SER A 472 9.12 -8.93 0.70
C SER A 472 7.93 -9.22 -0.22
N SER A 473 7.16 -8.23 -0.67
CA SER A 473 6.03 -8.41 -1.60
C SER A 473 6.44 -8.48 -3.08
N ALA A 474 7.65 -8.06 -3.44
CA ALA A 474 8.10 -8.15 -4.83
C ALA A 474 8.13 -9.62 -5.28
N LEU A 475 7.54 -9.94 -6.43
CA LEU A 475 7.43 -11.32 -6.93
C LEU A 475 8.78 -11.83 -7.47
N ILE A 476 9.66 -10.93 -7.91
CA ILE A 476 10.97 -11.25 -8.47
C ILE A 476 12.04 -10.91 -7.42
N LYS A 477 13.06 -11.77 -7.27
CA LYS A 477 14.16 -11.49 -6.33
C LYS A 477 14.85 -10.17 -6.70
N PRO A 478 15.30 -9.38 -5.72
CA PRO A 478 16.03 -8.13 -5.97
C PRO A 478 17.29 -8.33 -6.82
N SER A 479 17.94 -9.48 -6.66
CA SER A 479 19.14 -9.88 -7.42
C SER A 479 18.87 -10.29 -8.87
N CYS A 480 17.61 -10.50 -9.27
CA CYS A 480 17.26 -10.91 -10.63
C CYS A 480 17.00 -9.69 -11.51
N SER A 481 17.79 -9.54 -12.58
CA SER A 481 17.64 -8.46 -13.55
C SER A 481 16.69 -8.79 -14.71
N LYS A 482 16.26 -10.06 -14.85
CA LYS A 482 15.39 -10.51 -15.93
C LYS A 482 14.02 -9.83 -15.86
N LYS A 483 13.44 -9.54 -17.02
CA LYS A 483 12.12 -8.93 -17.16
C LYS A 483 11.06 -9.90 -17.69
N SER A 484 11.42 -11.17 -17.86
CA SER A 484 10.57 -12.27 -18.32
C SER A 484 11.31 -13.61 -18.11
N GLY A 485 10.66 -14.74 -18.41
CA GLY A 485 11.30 -16.06 -18.41
C GLY A 485 11.90 -16.47 -17.06
N TRP A 486 11.19 -16.15 -15.97
CA TRP A 486 11.66 -16.40 -14.61
C TRP A 486 11.57 -17.89 -14.23
N SER A 487 12.71 -18.45 -13.85
CA SER A 487 12.78 -19.73 -13.16
C SER A 487 12.37 -19.57 -11.69
N ASP A 488 12.10 -20.67 -10.98
CA ASP A 488 11.75 -20.59 -9.54
C ASP A 488 12.87 -19.98 -8.69
N ASP A 489 14.13 -20.06 -9.14
CA ASP A 489 15.28 -19.43 -8.47
C ASP A 489 15.33 -17.91 -8.67
N ASP A 490 14.66 -17.38 -9.70
CA ASP A 490 14.52 -15.95 -9.95
C ASP A 490 13.42 -15.31 -9.07
N LEU A 491 12.51 -16.12 -8.52
CA LEU A 491 11.34 -15.65 -7.78
C LEU A 491 11.64 -15.49 -6.29
N SER A 492 11.07 -14.45 -5.68
CA SER A 492 11.04 -14.31 -4.23
C SER A 492 10.17 -15.41 -3.60
N GLU A 493 10.17 -15.53 -2.28
CA GLU A 493 9.28 -16.47 -1.60
C GLU A 493 7.79 -16.13 -1.83
N THR A 494 7.45 -14.84 -1.84
CA THR A 494 6.12 -14.34 -2.25
C THR A 494 5.79 -14.71 -3.69
N GLY A 495 6.75 -14.54 -4.61
CA GLY A 495 6.62 -14.91 -6.02
C GLY A 495 6.35 -16.40 -6.23
N LYS A 496 7.10 -17.27 -5.56
CA LYS A 496 6.92 -18.72 -5.62
C LYS A 496 5.53 -19.13 -5.10
N TRP A 497 5.11 -18.55 -3.97
CA TRP A 497 3.80 -18.85 -3.40
C TRP A 497 2.66 -18.44 -4.34
N PHE A 498 2.71 -17.22 -4.91
CA PHE A 498 1.70 -16.76 -5.85
C PHE A 498 1.71 -17.52 -7.17
N LYS A 499 2.87 -17.89 -7.72
CA LYS A 499 2.95 -18.76 -8.90
C LYS A 499 2.20 -20.07 -8.70
N LYS A 500 2.34 -20.68 -7.51
CA LYS A 500 1.57 -21.86 -7.12
C LYS A 500 0.06 -21.56 -7.01
N ALA A 501 -0.30 -20.52 -6.27
CA ALA A 501 -1.69 -20.13 -6.04
C ALA A 501 -2.45 -19.79 -7.34
N ILE A 502 -1.80 -19.09 -8.27
CA ILE A 502 -2.36 -18.69 -9.57
C ILE A 502 -2.47 -19.91 -10.48
N SER A 503 -1.42 -20.73 -10.56
CA SER A 503 -1.41 -21.86 -11.48
C SER A 503 -2.35 -23.00 -11.09
N GLY A 504 -2.74 -23.09 -9.81
CA GLY A 504 -3.58 -24.16 -9.29
C GLY A 504 -2.92 -25.53 -9.33
N ARG A 505 -1.58 -25.57 -9.44
CA ARG A 505 -0.75 -26.77 -9.54
C ARG A 505 0.04 -27.06 -8.27
#